data_AF-A0A2Y9U043-F1
#
_entry.id   AF-A0A2Y9U043-F1
#
_cell.length_a   1.000
_cell.length_b   1.000
_cell.length_c   1.000
_cell.angle_alpha   90.00
_cell.angle_beta   90.00
_cell.angle_gamma   90.00
#
_symmetry.space_group_name_H-M   'P 1'
#
loop_
_entity.id
_entity.type
_entity.pdbx_description
1 polymer ?
#
loop_
_entity_poly.entity_id
_entity_poly.type
_entity_poly.pdbx_seq_one_letter_code
_entity_poly.pdbx_strand_id
1 'polypeptide(L)'
;MELNKFINDIKTTLPIATVMNNPGGGISTIINYSDTKITYLRGKSKMSISFNDLYETYIYFKGMNVSSSDLRRFKPSVFNSKACPAGHSCNCTFLFLIFEKMNMSTNIGGKGVRGNPFSVTIYKNTEE
;
A
#
# COMPACT_ATOMS: atom_id res chain seq x y z
N MET A 1 -13.28 11.55 -3.72
CA MET A 1 -12.41 10.88 -4.71
C MET A 1 -12.99 9.56 -5.19
N GLU A 2 -13.20 9.45 -6.50
CA GLU A 2 -13.64 8.25 -7.23
C GLU A 2 -12.48 7.29 -7.58
N LEU A 3 -12.77 6.02 -7.84
CA LEU A 3 -11.77 4.99 -8.16
C LEU A 3 -10.90 5.36 -9.38
N ASN A 4 -11.48 5.84 -10.48
CA ASN A 4 -10.71 6.19 -11.68
C ASN A 4 -9.75 7.36 -11.44
N LYS A 5 -10.17 8.36 -10.64
CA LYS A 5 -9.31 9.46 -10.21
C LYS A 5 -8.15 8.92 -9.36
N PHE A 6 -8.46 8.08 -8.37
CA PHE A 6 -7.43 7.43 -7.54
C PHE A 6 -6.40 6.64 -8.35
N ILE A 7 -6.84 5.85 -9.33
CA ILE A 7 -5.94 5.08 -10.22
C ILE A 7 -5.06 6.03 -11.03
N ASN A 8 -5.65 7.09 -11.60
CA ASN A 8 -4.91 8.07 -12.39
C ASN A 8 -3.86 8.77 -11.51
N ASP A 9 -4.23 9.21 -10.32
CA ASP A 9 -3.34 9.89 -9.38
C ASP A 9 -2.17 8.98 -8.97
N ILE A 10 -2.41 7.67 -8.74
CA ILE A 10 -1.33 6.69 -8.53
C ILE A 10 -0.39 6.66 -9.74
N LYS A 11 -0.93 6.48 -10.96
CA LYS A 11 -0.12 6.31 -12.18
C LYS A 11 0.71 7.56 -12.50
N THR A 12 0.14 8.75 -12.25
CA THR A 12 0.83 10.04 -12.45
C THR A 12 1.90 10.27 -11.39
N THR A 13 1.61 9.97 -10.12
CA THR A 13 2.54 10.19 -9.01
C THR A 13 3.68 9.17 -9.01
N LEU A 14 3.39 7.94 -9.41
CA LEU A 14 4.29 6.80 -9.35
C LEU A 14 4.44 6.17 -10.74
N PRO A 15 5.08 6.83 -11.72
CA PRO A 15 5.31 6.24 -13.03
C PRO A 15 6.11 4.93 -12.94
N ILE A 16 6.06 4.12 -14.00
CA ILE A 16 6.92 2.94 -14.11
C ILE A 16 8.39 3.34 -13.90
N ALA A 17 9.17 2.46 -13.27
CA ALA A 17 10.53 2.67 -12.78
C ALA A 17 10.64 3.55 -11.52
N THR A 18 9.55 4.03 -10.93
CA THR A 18 9.61 4.71 -9.63
C THR A 18 10.16 3.77 -8.55
N VAL A 19 11.17 4.25 -7.81
CA VAL A 19 11.83 3.54 -6.71
C VAL A 19 11.43 4.15 -5.38
N MET A 20 11.03 3.31 -4.43
CA MET A 20 10.63 3.71 -3.08
C MET A 20 11.44 2.95 -2.03
N ASN A 21 12.05 3.69 -1.10
CA ASN A 21 12.80 3.11 0.02
C ASN A 21 11.81 2.56 1.05
N ASN A 22 11.96 1.29 1.43
CA ASN A 22 11.09 0.72 2.45
C ASN A 22 11.65 0.99 3.84
N PRO A 23 10.80 1.28 4.83
CA PRO A 23 11.23 1.54 6.21
C PRO A 23 11.91 0.33 6.87
N GLY A 24 11.60 -0.89 6.43
CA GLY A 24 12.29 -2.11 6.86
C GLY A 24 13.60 -2.41 6.13
N GLY A 25 14.13 -1.48 5.32
CA GLY A 25 15.32 -1.64 4.50
C GLY A 25 15.04 -2.08 3.07
N GLY A 26 15.97 -1.84 2.14
CA GLY A 26 15.83 -2.16 0.70
C GLY A 26 14.79 -1.31 -0.04
N ILE A 27 14.55 -1.64 -1.31
CA ILE A 27 13.71 -0.84 -2.22
C ILE A 27 12.49 -1.60 -2.76
N SER A 28 11.47 -0.86 -3.16
CA SER A 28 10.36 -1.31 -4.00
C SER A 28 10.37 -0.52 -5.29
N THR A 29 10.30 -1.19 -6.45
CA THR A 29 10.32 -0.54 -7.76
C THR A 29 9.07 -0.86 -8.53
N ILE A 30 8.35 0.16 -9.02
CA ILE A 30 7.20 -0.04 -9.92
C ILE A 30 7.72 -0.55 -11.25
N ILE A 31 7.22 -1.69 -11.71
CA ILE A 31 7.70 -2.29 -12.97
C ILE A 31 6.61 -2.38 -14.03
N ASN A 32 5.33 -2.39 -13.65
CA ASN A 32 4.24 -2.44 -14.61
C ASN A 32 2.91 -1.97 -14.02
N TYR A 33 2.06 -1.44 -14.89
CA TYR A 33 0.65 -1.26 -14.67
C TYR A 33 -0.15 -2.09 -15.66
N SER A 34 -1.24 -2.70 -15.21
CA SER A 34 -2.33 -3.10 -16.11
C SER A 34 -3.54 -2.20 -15.88
N ASP A 35 -4.67 -2.53 -16.49
CA ASP A 35 -5.94 -1.86 -16.23
C ASP A 35 -6.42 -2.07 -14.79
N THR A 36 -6.05 -3.21 -14.19
CA THR A 36 -6.62 -3.67 -12.91
C THR A 36 -5.64 -3.71 -11.75
N LYS A 37 -4.31 -3.66 -11.98
CA LYS A 37 -3.32 -3.80 -10.91
C LYS A 37 -2.03 -3.03 -11.15
N ILE A 38 -1.36 -2.74 -10.05
CA ILE A 38 0.03 -2.29 -9.99
C ILE A 38 0.94 -3.49 -9.71
N THR A 39 2.08 -3.56 -10.38
CA THR A 39 3.11 -4.60 -10.18
C THR A 39 4.44 -3.96 -9.81
N TYR A 40 5.08 -4.50 -8.77
CA TYR A 40 6.35 -3.99 -8.26
C TYR A 40 7.34 -5.11 -7.95
N LEU A 41 8.62 -4.76 -7.93
CA LEU A 41 9.70 -5.60 -7.44
C LEU A 41 10.07 -5.20 -6.01
N ARG A 42 10.35 -6.18 -5.18
CA ARG A 42 10.92 -6.04 -3.84
C ARG A 42 12.08 -7.03 -3.72
N GLY A 43 13.30 -6.54 -3.79
CA GLY A 43 14.46 -7.41 -4.03
C GLY A 43 14.26 -8.22 -5.32
N LYS A 44 14.29 -9.54 -5.25
CA LYS A 44 14.06 -10.45 -6.40
C LYS A 44 12.59 -10.87 -6.56
N SER A 45 11.71 -10.49 -5.63
CA SER A 45 10.30 -10.92 -5.63
C SER A 45 9.44 -9.95 -6.43
N LYS A 46 8.69 -10.49 -7.39
CA LYS A 46 7.64 -9.78 -8.13
C LYS A 46 6.31 -9.93 -7.41
N MET A 47 5.65 -8.81 -7.10
CA MET A 47 4.38 -8.76 -6.40
C MET A 47 3.40 -7.84 -7.11
N SER A 48 2.11 -8.02 -6.84
CA SER A 48 1.04 -7.20 -7.41
C SER A 48 -0.07 -6.95 -6.40
N ILE A 49 -0.76 -5.83 -6.57
CA ILE A 49 -1.98 -5.47 -5.82
C ILE A 49 -2.98 -4.90 -6.81
N SER A 50 -4.24 -5.32 -6.74
CA SER A 50 -5.28 -4.72 -7.59
C SER A 50 -5.58 -3.28 -7.15
N PHE A 51 -5.99 -2.45 -8.11
CA PHE A 51 -6.41 -1.09 -7.80
C PHE A 51 -7.65 -1.06 -6.91
N ASN A 52 -8.57 -2.02 -7.08
CA ASN A 52 -9.73 -2.17 -6.21
C ASN A 52 -9.30 -2.45 -4.76
N ASP A 53 -8.35 -3.36 -4.54
CA ASP A 53 -7.87 -3.65 -3.17
C ASP A 53 -7.23 -2.42 -2.52
N LEU A 54 -6.43 -1.66 -3.28
CA LEU A 54 -5.83 -0.40 -2.80
C LEU A 54 -6.90 0.62 -2.43
N TYR A 55 -7.88 0.81 -3.33
CA TYR A 55 -8.94 1.81 -3.15
C TYR A 55 -9.89 1.44 -2.01
N GLU A 56 -10.34 0.18 -1.93
CA GLU A 56 -11.17 -0.31 -0.83
C GLU A 56 -10.47 -0.14 0.51
N THR A 57 -9.16 -0.43 0.57
CA THR A 57 -8.37 -0.22 1.78
C THR A 57 -8.31 1.25 2.16
N TYR A 58 -8.09 2.16 1.19
CA TYR A 58 -8.15 3.60 1.42
C TYR A 58 -9.52 4.03 1.95
N ILE A 59 -10.61 3.63 1.28
CA ILE A 59 -11.97 4.02 1.67
C ILE A 59 -12.32 3.52 3.07
N TYR A 60 -11.90 2.32 3.43
CA TYR A 60 -12.17 1.73 4.75
C TYR A 60 -11.40 2.45 5.87
N PHE A 61 -10.12 2.75 5.65
CA PHE A 61 -9.25 3.29 6.71
C PHE A 61 -9.02 4.81 6.65
N LYS A 62 -9.61 5.55 5.70
CA LYS A 62 -9.47 7.01 5.64
C LYS A 62 -9.93 7.66 6.95
N GLY A 63 -9.10 8.55 7.49
CA GLY A 63 -9.31 9.19 8.80
C GLY A 63 -8.88 8.34 10.00
N MET A 64 -8.28 7.16 9.79
CA MET A 64 -7.86 6.26 10.87
C MET A 64 -6.33 6.11 10.92
N ASN A 65 -5.82 5.77 12.10
CA ASN A 65 -4.50 5.18 12.22
C ASN A 65 -4.59 3.68 11.90
N VAL A 66 -3.78 3.22 10.96
CA VAL A 66 -3.80 1.84 10.45
C VAL A 66 -2.41 1.24 10.54
N SER A 67 -2.32 0.04 11.10
CA SER A 67 -1.09 -0.74 11.13
C SER A 67 -1.09 -1.85 10.07
N SER A 68 0.11 -2.35 9.76
CA SER A 68 0.26 -3.55 8.92
C SER A 68 -0.45 -4.79 9.49
N SER A 69 -0.69 -4.83 10.80
CA SER A 69 -1.49 -5.89 11.42
C SER A 69 -2.97 -5.74 11.14
N ASP A 70 -3.47 -4.52 11.06
CA ASP A 70 -4.87 -4.23 10.72
C ASP A 70 -5.15 -4.57 9.26
N LEU A 71 -4.23 -4.22 8.34
CA LEU A 71 -4.32 -4.63 6.94
C LEU A 71 -4.41 -6.15 6.77
N ARG A 72 -3.56 -6.90 7.50
CA ARG A 72 -3.57 -8.37 7.49
C ARG A 72 -4.88 -8.98 7.98
N ARG A 73 -5.60 -8.29 8.89
CA ARG A 73 -6.90 -8.73 9.41
C ARG A 73 -8.05 -8.34 8.47
N PHE A 74 -7.97 -7.14 7.88
CA PHE A 74 -8.99 -6.60 6.99
C PHE A 74 -9.10 -7.39 5.69
N LYS A 75 -7.98 -7.61 4.98
CA LYS A 75 -7.96 -8.32 3.70
C LYS A 75 -6.81 -9.34 3.64
N PRO A 76 -6.92 -10.47 4.36
CA PRO A 76 -5.82 -11.42 4.53
C PRO A 76 -5.32 -12.01 3.20
N SER A 77 -6.20 -12.23 2.23
CA SER A 77 -5.84 -12.72 0.88
C SER A 77 -4.95 -11.75 0.08
N VAL A 78 -4.81 -10.50 0.52
CA VAL A 78 -3.94 -9.49 -0.11
C VAL A 78 -2.70 -9.25 0.73
N PHE A 79 -2.85 -9.15 2.05
CA PHE A 79 -1.82 -8.62 2.96
C PHE A 79 -1.15 -9.69 3.84
N ASN A 80 -1.69 -10.90 3.92
CA ASN A 80 -1.19 -11.93 4.84
C ASN A 80 -0.64 -13.14 4.08
N SER A 81 0.68 -13.35 4.13
CA SER A 81 1.34 -14.49 3.48
C SER A 81 1.05 -15.85 4.12
N LYS A 82 0.38 -15.86 5.29
CA LYS A 82 -0.05 -17.07 5.99
C LYS A 82 -1.55 -17.36 5.84
N ALA A 83 -2.28 -16.56 5.06
CA ALA A 83 -3.71 -16.75 4.83
C ALA A 83 -3.99 -17.87 3.81
N CYS A 84 -5.25 -18.29 3.71
CA CYS A 84 -5.74 -19.17 2.67
C CYS A 84 -7.01 -18.55 2.04
N PRO A 85 -6.99 -18.10 0.78
CA PRO A 85 -5.81 -18.02 -0.10
C PRO A 85 -4.75 -17.06 0.44
N ALA A 86 -3.48 -17.32 0.12
CA ALA A 86 -2.34 -16.55 0.62
C ALA A 86 -2.19 -15.20 -0.11
N GLY A 87 -1.96 -14.13 0.67
CA GLY A 87 -1.54 -12.82 0.17
C GLY A 87 -0.04 -12.60 0.27
N HIS A 88 0.40 -11.33 0.30
CA HIS A 88 1.81 -10.96 0.50
C HIS A 88 1.96 -9.90 1.58
N SER A 89 2.72 -10.18 2.64
CA SER A 89 2.90 -9.21 3.73
C SER A 89 3.73 -7.98 3.37
N CYS A 90 4.52 -8.03 2.30
CA CYS A 90 5.15 -6.84 1.74
C CYS A 90 4.13 -5.83 1.16
N ASN A 91 2.94 -6.28 0.78
CA ASN A 91 1.88 -5.39 0.29
C ASN A 91 1.44 -4.37 1.35
N CYS A 92 1.60 -4.66 2.65
CA CYS A 92 1.30 -3.70 3.71
C CYS A 92 2.17 -2.44 3.60
N THR A 93 3.49 -2.64 3.61
CA THR A 93 4.44 -1.53 3.53
C THR A 93 4.39 -0.84 2.18
N PHE A 94 4.20 -1.59 1.09
CA PHE A 94 4.05 -1.01 -0.23
C PHE A 94 2.83 -0.09 -0.34
N LEU A 95 1.69 -0.49 0.23
CA LEU A 95 0.49 0.35 0.30
C LEU A 95 0.75 1.65 1.09
N PHE A 96 1.44 1.57 2.23
CA PHE A 96 1.81 2.76 2.99
C PHE A 96 2.72 3.70 2.22
N LEU A 97 3.68 3.17 1.46
CA LEU A 97 4.55 3.98 0.59
C LEU A 97 3.77 4.68 -0.52
N ILE A 98 2.77 4.02 -1.11
CA ILE A 98 1.88 4.64 -2.10
C ILE A 98 1.16 5.84 -1.46
N PHE A 99 0.53 5.65 -0.30
CA PHE A 99 -0.22 6.72 0.37
C PHE A 99 0.67 7.87 0.83
N GLU A 100 1.87 7.58 1.33
CA GLU A 100 2.86 8.61 1.67
C GLU A 100 3.25 9.43 0.43
N LYS A 101 3.53 8.77 -0.71
CA LYS A 101 3.91 9.46 -1.96
C LYS A 101 2.78 10.28 -2.58
N MET A 102 1.54 9.85 -2.38
CA MET A 102 0.35 10.62 -2.78
C MET A 102 -0.02 11.71 -1.78
N ASN A 103 0.76 11.91 -0.70
CA ASN A 103 0.42 12.81 0.42
C ASN A 103 -0.95 12.50 1.07
N MET A 104 -1.35 11.24 1.05
CA MET A 104 -2.61 10.75 1.61
C MET A 104 -2.45 10.14 3.01
N SER A 105 -1.23 10.08 3.54
CA SER A 105 -0.97 9.62 4.89
C SER A 105 0.20 10.36 5.53
N THR A 106 0.35 10.17 6.84
CA THR A 106 1.60 10.52 7.54
C THR A 106 2.76 9.65 7.06
N ASN A 107 3.97 10.04 7.45
CA ASN A 107 5.15 9.18 7.32
C ASN A 107 4.94 7.84 8.03
N ILE A 108 5.63 6.81 7.54
CA ILE A 108 5.52 5.45 8.09
C ILE A 108 6.23 5.39 9.45
N GLY A 109 5.45 5.14 10.50
CA GLY A 109 5.94 4.89 11.85
C GLY A 109 6.12 3.41 12.17
N GLY A 110 6.67 3.13 13.33
CA GLY A 110 6.87 1.77 13.86
C GLY A 110 8.08 1.02 13.30
N LYS A 111 8.33 -0.19 13.80
CA LYS A 111 9.53 -0.99 13.48
C LYS A 111 9.27 -2.22 12.61
N GLY A 112 8.02 -2.49 12.27
CA GLY A 112 7.66 -3.66 11.46
C GLY A 112 7.80 -5.01 12.16
N VAL A 113 7.86 -5.03 13.50
CA VAL A 113 8.02 -6.24 14.32
C VAL A 113 6.79 -6.51 15.17
N ARG A 114 6.69 -7.71 15.76
CA ARG A 114 5.61 -8.05 16.69
C ARG A 114 5.61 -7.07 17.88
N GLY A 115 4.45 -6.48 18.19
CA GLY A 115 4.29 -5.46 19.22
C GLY A 115 4.65 -4.03 18.78
N ASN A 116 5.31 -3.85 17.64
CA ASN A 116 5.60 -2.54 17.05
C ASN A 116 5.50 -2.62 15.51
N PRO A 117 4.29 -2.85 14.97
CA PRO A 117 4.07 -2.96 13.54
C PRO A 117 4.28 -1.61 12.85
N PHE A 118 4.57 -1.62 11.54
CA PHE A 118 4.48 -0.39 10.76
C PHE A 118 3.06 0.16 10.80
N SER A 119 2.92 1.47 10.88
CA SER A 119 1.63 2.16 10.86
C SER A 119 1.71 3.54 10.21
N VAL A 120 0.55 4.02 9.74
CA VAL A 120 0.35 5.37 9.21
C VAL A 120 -1.02 5.89 9.67
N THR A 121 -1.19 7.21 9.71
CA THR A 121 -2.53 7.80 9.72
C THR A 121 -2.91 8.15 8.30
N ILE A 122 -4.00 7.56 7.78
CA ILE A 122 -4.54 7.88 6.46
C ILE A 122 -5.43 9.10 6.60
N TYR A 123 -5.18 10.13 5.82
CA TYR A 123 -5.97 11.35 5.86
C TYR A 123 -7.38 11.11 5.31
N LYS A 124 -8.35 11.79 5.90
CA LYS A 124 -9.64 11.98 5.24
C LYS A 124 -9.38 13.00 4.13
N ASN A 125 -9.66 12.67 2.87
CA ASN A 125 -9.70 13.72 1.84
C ASN A 125 -10.66 14.80 2.32
N THR A 126 -10.14 15.95 2.71
CA THR A 126 -10.89 17.19 2.87
C THR A 126 -11.11 17.74 1.47
N GLU A 127 -12.00 17.08 0.72
CA GLU A 127 -12.74 17.74 -0.35
C GLU A 127 -14.00 18.29 0.34
N GLU A 128 -13.89 19.50 0.91
CA GLU A 128 -15.00 20.47 1.03
C GLU A 128 -14.81 21.50 -0.09
#